data_AF-A0A3D5CL46-F1
#
_entry.id   AF-A0A3D5CL46-F1
#
_cell.length_a   1.000
_cell.length_b   1.000
_cell.length_c   1.000
_cell.angle_alpha   90.00
_cell.angle_beta   90.00
_cell.angle_gamma   90.00
#
_symmetry.space_group_name_H-M   'P 1'
#
loop_
_entity.id
_entity.type
_entity.pdbx_description
1 polymer ?
#
loop_
_entity_poly.entity_id
_entity_poly.type
_entity_poly.pdbx_seq_one_letter_code
_entity_poly.pdbx_strand_id
1 'polypeptide(L)' 'MPQGGQFIFGDVSHLGIDSVELAARILEEEQVLIYPGGAFAPDSKYYVRVTFLQPEAKLKEGLERMGKALSRMS' A
#
# COMPACT_ATOMS: atom_id res chain seq x y z
N MET A 1 6.50 -11.87 -11.85
CA MET A 1 5.10 -11.41 -11.68
C MET A 1 4.33 -12.49 -10.91
N PRO A 2 3.43 -12.15 -9.98
CA PRO A 2 2.66 -13.16 -9.25
C PRO A 2 1.77 -13.94 -10.24
N GLN A 3 1.83 -15.27 -10.16
CA GLN A 3 1.19 -16.21 -11.11
C GLN A 3 -0.23 -16.65 -10.67
N GLY A 4 -0.75 -16.05 -9.61
CA GLY A 4 -2.07 -16.32 -9.05
C GLY A 4 -2.18 -15.70 -7.66
N GLY A 5 -3.15 -14.82 -7.46
CA GLY A 5 -3.37 -14.12 -6.20
C GLY A 5 -4.42 -13.02 -6.36
N GLN A 6 -5.04 -12.61 -5.26
CA GLN A 6 -6.02 -11.51 -5.24
C GLN A 6 -5.38 -10.17 -4.82
N PHE A 7 -4.06 -10.18 -4.62
CA PHE A 7 -3.29 -9.06 -4.12
C PHE A 7 -1.85 -9.10 -4.63
N ILE A 8 -1.22 -7.92 -4.63
CA ILE A 8 0.22 -7.75 -4.78
C ILE A 8 0.85 -7.54 -3.40
N PHE A 9 2.09 -7.99 -3.27
CA PHE A 9 2.96 -7.70 -2.14
C PHE A 9 4.04 -6.74 -2.62
N GLY A 10 4.10 -5.53 -2.05
CA GLY A 10 5.00 -4.46 -2.49
C GLY A 10 6.02 -4.13 -1.40
N ASP A 11 7.30 -4.11 -1.76
CA ASP A 11 8.37 -3.62 -0.89
C ASP A 11 8.42 -2.08 -0.92
N VAL A 12 8.32 -1.48 0.26
CA VAL A 12 8.33 -0.03 0.48
C VAL A 12 9.55 0.44 1.28
N SER A 13 10.56 -0.42 1.47
CA SER A 13 11.78 -0.11 2.23
C SER A 13 12.52 1.15 1.73
N HIS A 14 12.46 1.41 0.42
CA HIS A 14 13.04 2.60 -0.20
C HIS A 14 12.42 3.94 0.27
N LEU A 15 11.23 3.92 0.89
CA LEU A 15 10.58 5.11 1.45
C LEU A 15 11.09 5.49 2.85
N GLY A 16 11.91 4.64 3.48
CA GLY A 16 12.50 4.91 4.80
C GLY A 16 11.53 4.86 5.98
N ILE A 17 10.24 4.56 5.74
CA ILE A 17 9.21 4.38 6.77
C ILE A 17 8.67 2.95 6.77
N ASP A 18 8.13 2.50 7.91
CA ASP A 18 7.55 1.15 7.97
C ASP A 18 6.15 1.08 7.35
N SER A 19 5.72 -0.14 7.05
CA SER A 19 4.46 -0.40 6.36
C SER A 19 3.22 0.02 7.16
N VAL A 20 3.28 -0.02 8.51
CA VAL A 20 2.15 0.34 9.38
C VAL A 20 1.94 1.84 9.35
N GLU A 21 3.03 2.60 9.51
CA GLU A 21 3.02 4.06 9.40
C GLU A 21 2.59 4.52 8.01
N LEU A 22 3.13 3.90 6.95
CA LEU A 22 2.75 4.21 5.57
C LEU A 22 1.25 3.97 5.33
N ALA A 23 0.72 2.83 5.78
CA ALA A 23 -0.69 2.49 5.61
C ALA A 23 -1.62 3.47 6.34
N ALA A 24 -1.27 3.87 7.56
CA ALA A 24 -2.01 4.86 8.33
C ALA A 24 -2.03 6.21 7.62
N ARG A 25 -0.86 6.68 7.15
CA ARG A 25 -0.73 7.97 6.46
C ARG A 25 -1.54 8.03 5.16
N ILE A 26 -1.47 6.98 4.33
CA ILE A 26 -2.25 6.89 3.09
C ILE A 26 -3.76 6.90 3.40
N LEU A 27 -4.19 6.22 4.47
CA LEU A 27 -5.58 6.22 4.90
C LEU A 27 -6.03 7.61 5.35
N GLU A 28 -5.25 8.27 6.19
CA GLU A 28 -5.57 9.60 6.74
C GLU A 28 -5.60 10.68 5.66
N GLU A 29 -4.55 10.78 4.84
CA GLU A 29 -4.39 11.84 3.84
C GLU A 29 -5.33 11.66 2.64
N GLU A 30 -5.51 10.43 2.18
CA GLU A 30 -6.08 10.16 0.86
C GLU A 30 -7.31 9.24 0.89
N GLN A 31 -7.70 8.78 2.08
CA GLN A 31 -8.85 7.89 2.29
C GLN A 31 -8.72 6.58 1.50
N VAL A 32 -7.50 6.04 1.41
CA VAL A 32 -7.21 4.76 0.77
C VAL A 32 -6.69 3.77 1.82
N LEU A 33 -7.40 2.65 1.98
CA LEU A 33 -6.99 1.58 2.87
C LEU A 33 -6.05 0.61 2.13
N ILE A 34 -4.85 0.41 2.67
CA ILE A 34 -3.93 -0.67 2.28
C ILE A 34 -3.55 -1.50 3.50
N TYR A 35 -3.11 -2.74 3.28
CA TYR A 35 -2.76 -3.64 4.37
C TYR A 35 -1.27 -3.56 4.71
N PRO A 36 -0.88 -3.20 5.94
CA PRO A 36 0.51 -3.19 6.36
C PRO A 36 1.00 -4.60 6.65
N GLY A 37 2.08 -5.03 5.98
CA GLY A 37 2.68 -6.35 6.18
C GLY A 37 3.25 -6.53 7.57
N GLY A 38 3.82 -5.47 8.16
CA GLY A 38 4.38 -5.48 9.52
C GLY A 38 3.36 -5.82 10.61
N ALA A 39 2.06 -5.59 10.36
CA ALA A 39 1.00 -5.98 11.29
C ALA A 39 0.68 -7.49 11.27
N PHE A 40 1.06 -8.20 10.20
CA PHE A 40 0.83 -9.65 10.06
C PHE A 40 2.06 -10.50 10.37
N ALA A 41 3.26 -10.00 10.04
CA ALA A 41 4.51 -10.67 10.30
C ALA A 41 5.63 -9.65 10.56
N PRO A 42 6.44 -9.79 11.62
CA PRO A 42 7.55 -8.89 11.91
C PRO A 42 8.54 -8.74 10.74
N ASP A 43 8.81 -9.84 10.02
CA ASP A 43 9.72 -9.86 8.86
C ASP A 43 9.17 -9.10 7.65
N SER A 44 7.88 -8.75 7.66
CA SER A 44 7.21 -7.96 6.62
C SER A 44 7.10 -6.47 6.99
N LYS A 45 7.95 -5.98 7.90
CA LYS A 45 7.98 -4.58 8.38
C LYS A 45 7.87 -3.56 7.24
N TYR A 46 8.56 -3.79 6.13
CA TYR A 46 8.61 -2.89 4.97
C TYR A 46 7.77 -3.35 3.78
N TYR A 47 6.79 -4.23 3.98
CA TYR A 47 5.94 -4.70 2.91
C TYR A 47 4.51 -4.25 3.09
N VAL A 48 3.83 -3.91 2.00
CA VAL A 48 2.39 -3.65 1.97
C VAL A 48 1.69 -4.63 1.05
N ARG A 49 0.41 -4.89 1.34
CA ARG A 49 -0.46 -5.72 0.51
C ARG A 49 -1.58 -4.87 -0.07
N VAL A 50 -1.72 -4.90 -1.39
CA VAL A 50 -2.78 -4.21 -2.13
C VAL A 50 -3.63 -5.24 -2.86
N THR A 51 -4.91 -5.31 -2.54
CA THR A 51 -5.87 -6.20 -3.21
C THR A 51 -6.41 -5.54 -4.47
N PHE A 52 -6.65 -6.32 -5.52
CA PHE A 52 -7.26 -5.84 -6.76
C PHE A 52 -8.65 -6.46 -7.01
N LEU A 53 -9.41 -6.67 -5.93
CA LEU A 53 -10.77 -7.23 -5.93
C LEU A 53 -11.87 -6.15 -6.06
N GLN A 54 -11.54 -5.01 -6.66
CA GLN A 54 -12.45 -3.89 -6.86
C GLN A 54 -12.59 -3.60 -8.37
N PRO A 55 -13.65 -2.90 -8.79
CA PRO A 55 -13.76 -2.43 -10.18
C PRO A 55 -12.53 -1.62 -10.61
N GLU A 56 -12.11 -1.75 -11.87
CA GLU A 56 -10.89 -1.10 -12.38
C GLU A 56 -10.86 0.42 -12.12
N ALA A 57 -12.00 1.09 -12.26
CA ALA A 57 -12.12 2.52 -11.97
C ALA A 57 -11.76 2.86 -10.52
N LYS A 58 -12.16 2.02 -9.56
CA LYS A 58 -11.82 2.19 -8.14
C LYS A 58 -10.34 1.90 -7.86
N LEU A 59 -9.77 0.92 -8.55
CA LEU A 59 -8.34 0.63 -8.46
C LEU A 59 -7.50 1.80 -8.99
N LYS A 60 -7.87 2.38 -10.13
CA LYS A 60 -7.21 3.57 -10.69
C LYS A 60 -7.28 4.75 -9.73
N GLU A 61 -8.48 5.06 -9.23
CA GLU A 61 -8.69 6.13 -8.25
C GLU A 61 -7.82 5.92 -6.99
N GLY A 62 -7.78 4.70 -6.44
CA GLY A 62 -6.98 4.36 -5.28
C GLY A 62 -5.48 4.52 -5.52
N LEU A 63 -4.98 4.07 -6.68
CA LEU A 63 -3.57 4.19 -7.05
C LEU A 63 -3.15 5.65 -7.27
N GLU A 64 -3.98 6.47 -7.91
CA GLU A 64 -3.72 7.90 -8.11
C GLU A 64 -3.61 8.63 -6.77
N ARG A 65 -4.52 8.35 -5.84
CA ARG A 65 -4.53 8.87 -4.48
C ARG A 65 -3.31 8.42 -3.69
N MET A 66 -2.96 7.14 -3.72
CA MET A 66 -1.71 6.63 -3.14
C MET A 66 -0.50 7.39 -3.68
N GLY A 67 -0.44 7.62 -5.00
CA GLY A 67 0.62 8.40 -5.63
C GLY A 67 0.74 9.83 -5.08
N LYS A 68 -0.39 10.50 -4.78
CA LYS A 68 -0.38 11.82 -4.15
C LYS A 68 0.22 11.79 -2.76
N ALA A 69 -0.18 10.83 -1.91
CA ALA A 69 0.44 10.67 -0.58
C ALA A 69 1.95 10.47 -0.69
N LEU A 70 2.40 9.57 -1.57
CA LEU A 70 3.82 9.28 -1.78
C LEU A 70 4.62 10.50 -2.29
N SER A 71 4.04 11.31 -3.17
CA SER A 71 4.71 12.51 -3.70
C SER A 71 4.98 13.58 -2.64
N ARG A 72 4.24 13.58 -1.52
CA ARG A 72 4.47 14.48 -0.37
C ARG A 72 5.49 13.94 0.62
N MET A 73 6.04 12.75 0.36
CA MET A 73 7.11 12.14 1.14
C MET A 73 8.50 12.39 0.54
N SER A 74 8.54 12.99 -0.66
CA SER A 74 9.76 13.30 -1.42
C SER A 74 10.39 14.62 -0.99
#